data_AF-A0A3N5WYS8-F1
#
_entry.id   AF-A0A3N5WYS8-F1
#
_cell.length_a   1.000
_cell.length_b   1.000
_cell.length_c   1.000
_cell.angle_alpha   90.00
_cell.angle_beta   90.00
_cell.angle_gamma   90.00
#
_symmetry.space_group_name_H-M   'P 1'
#
loop_
_entity.id
_entity.type
_entity.pdbx_description
1 polymer ?
#
loop_
_entity_poly.entity_id
_entity_poly.type
_entity_poly.pdbx_seq_one_letter_code
_entity_poly.pdbx_strand_id
1 'polypeptide(L)'
;ERFFRVHDRFKVMSPGGGEDEASRPFDRRRNGFILGTGGHLVALETATGALRRGAAIQAEVLGIGRASSACEVNNWPSSPAGIVRAMRLALRDARLEPSSVGVVFASANSTRDLDRVEALALQEVFGPCGVPVVALKGALGEFGAAGSAALTAAICCLGQGVLPPTVGVHEPDPALAVSLSPASQPTDARVALINATAAGGAQYSLLVRALRPGEFEPGA
;
A
#
# COMPACT_ATOMS: atom_id res chain seq x y z
N GLU A 1 -21.70 -16.84 5.14
CA GLU A 1 -22.09 -17.14 3.74
C GLU A 1 -22.52 -15.92 2.91
N ARG A 2 -23.40 -15.03 3.40
CA ARG A 2 -23.89 -13.88 2.61
C ARG A 2 -22.79 -12.92 2.13
N PHE A 3 -21.73 -12.70 2.92
CA PHE A 3 -20.62 -11.80 2.57
C PHE A 3 -19.86 -12.24 1.31
N PHE A 4 -19.51 -13.54 1.21
CA PHE A 4 -18.81 -14.09 0.05
C PHE A 4 -19.69 -14.08 -1.21
N ARG A 5 -20.97 -14.45 -1.09
CA ARG A 5 -21.92 -14.45 -2.21
C ARG A 5 -22.15 -13.06 -2.81
N VAL A 6 -22.01 -11.99 -2.01
CA VAL A 6 -22.12 -10.61 -2.51
C VAL A 6 -20.94 -10.27 -3.42
N HIS A 7 -19.71 -10.58 -3.02
CA HIS A 7 -18.51 -10.29 -3.82
C HIS A 7 -18.41 -11.15 -5.08
N ASP A 8 -18.84 -12.41 -4.99
CA ASP A 8 -18.96 -13.30 -6.16
C ASP A 8 -19.96 -12.75 -7.19
N ARG A 9 -21.11 -12.25 -6.73
CA ARG A 9 -22.11 -11.63 -7.61
C ARG A 9 -21.59 -10.39 -8.34
N PHE A 10 -20.66 -9.65 -7.76
CA PHE A 10 -20.00 -8.51 -8.40
C PHE A 10 -18.87 -8.92 -9.35
N LYS A 11 -18.50 -10.22 -9.43
CA LYS A 11 -17.43 -10.76 -10.29
C LYS A 11 -16.08 -10.08 -10.08
N VAL A 12 -15.82 -9.62 -8.86
CA VAL A 12 -14.57 -8.94 -8.49
C VAL A 12 -13.53 -9.86 -7.86
N MET A 13 -13.95 -11.06 -7.44
CA MET A 13 -13.06 -12.07 -6.85
C MET A 13 -12.37 -12.89 -7.94
N SER A 14 -11.15 -13.32 -7.64
CA SER A 14 -10.48 -14.35 -8.43
C SER A 14 -11.22 -15.71 -8.24
N PRO A 15 -11.34 -16.54 -9.29
CA PRO A 15 -10.81 -16.38 -10.63
C PRO A 15 -11.84 -15.71 -11.57
N GLY A 16 -11.98 -14.38 -11.51
CA GLY A 16 -12.92 -13.57 -12.28
C GLY A 16 -12.65 -13.61 -13.78
N GLY A 17 -12.98 -14.73 -14.43
CA GLY A 17 -12.72 -15.01 -15.84
C GLY A 17 -11.36 -15.65 -16.15
N GLY A 18 -10.60 -16.15 -15.16
CA GLY A 18 -9.35 -16.88 -15.38
C GLY A 18 -9.44 -18.35 -14.97
N GLU A 19 -8.37 -19.12 -15.18
CA GLU A 19 -8.34 -20.56 -14.87
C GLU A 19 -8.01 -20.85 -13.40
N ASP A 20 -7.06 -20.12 -12.81
CA ASP A 20 -6.56 -20.39 -11.45
C ASP A 20 -6.88 -19.27 -10.45
N GLU A 21 -7.36 -19.68 -9.26
CA GLU A 21 -7.62 -18.80 -8.13
C GLU A 21 -6.31 -18.36 -7.44
N ALA A 22 -5.93 -17.08 -7.54
CA ALA A 22 -4.87 -16.50 -6.69
C ALA A 22 -4.89 -14.97 -6.67
N SER A 23 -4.31 -14.40 -5.61
CA SER A 23 -3.99 -12.97 -5.53
C SER A 23 -2.65 -12.71 -6.18
N ARG A 24 -2.62 -11.90 -7.24
CA ARG A 24 -1.46 -11.61 -8.08
C ARG A 24 -1.38 -10.11 -8.42
N PRO A 25 -1.16 -9.20 -7.44
CA PRO A 25 -1.17 -7.77 -7.72
C PRO A 25 -0.13 -7.40 -8.78
N PHE A 26 -0.53 -6.64 -9.79
CA PHE A 26 0.29 -6.20 -10.93
C PHE A 26 0.84 -7.32 -11.85
N ASP A 27 0.50 -8.59 -11.64
CA ASP A 27 0.85 -9.68 -12.56
C ASP A 27 -0.02 -9.58 -13.84
N ARG A 28 0.54 -9.98 -14.99
CA ARG A 28 -0.17 -10.02 -16.27
C ARG A 28 -1.44 -10.90 -16.21
N ARG A 29 -1.41 -11.95 -15.38
CA ARG A 29 -2.47 -12.96 -15.24
C ARG A 29 -3.47 -12.64 -14.13
N ARG A 30 -3.40 -11.45 -13.51
CA ARG A 30 -4.32 -11.03 -12.45
C ARG A 30 -5.79 -11.09 -12.92
N ASN A 31 -6.65 -11.63 -12.07
CA ASN A 31 -8.03 -11.98 -12.40
C ASN A 31 -8.99 -11.71 -11.23
N GLY A 32 -8.70 -10.71 -10.39
CA GLY A 32 -9.51 -10.36 -9.22
C GLY A 32 -8.82 -10.65 -7.89
N PHE A 33 -9.37 -10.12 -6.81
CA PHE A 33 -8.79 -10.31 -5.48
C PHE A 33 -9.22 -11.61 -4.82
N ILE A 34 -8.46 -12.06 -3.83
CA ILE A 34 -8.87 -13.11 -2.87
C ILE A 34 -9.25 -12.42 -1.56
N LEU A 35 -10.34 -12.84 -0.93
CA LEU A 35 -10.73 -12.28 0.37
C LEU A 35 -9.78 -12.73 1.47
N GLY A 36 -9.27 -11.75 2.21
CA GLY A 36 -8.47 -11.95 3.40
C GLY A 36 -9.26 -11.70 4.69
N THR A 37 -8.59 -11.93 5.82
CA THR A 37 -9.05 -11.45 7.13
C THR A 37 -7.84 -11.02 7.95
N GLY A 38 -8.05 -10.14 8.94
CA GLY A 38 -6.97 -9.66 9.79
C GLY A 38 -7.39 -8.49 10.68
N GLY A 39 -6.63 -8.27 11.74
CA GLY A 39 -6.81 -7.14 12.65
C GLY A 39 -5.47 -6.58 13.08
N HIS A 40 -5.28 -5.27 12.95
CA HIS A 40 -4.02 -4.58 13.24
C HIS A 40 -4.30 -3.31 14.01
N LEU A 41 -3.51 -3.09 15.06
CA LEU A 41 -3.68 -1.98 15.99
C LEU A 41 -2.36 -1.22 16.07
N VAL A 42 -2.46 0.11 16.00
CA VAL A 42 -1.35 1.03 16.23
C VAL A 42 -1.75 2.01 17.32
N ALA A 43 -0.83 2.27 18.25
CA ALA A 43 -1.00 3.29 19.26
C ALA A 43 -0.31 4.57 18.80
N LEU A 44 -1.07 5.66 18.70
CA LEU A 44 -0.56 6.97 18.31
C LEU A 44 -0.45 7.85 19.55
N GLU A 45 0.69 8.53 19.68
CA GLU A 45 0.97 9.48 20.76
C GLU A 45 1.82 10.61 20.20
N THR A 46 1.87 11.74 20.91
CA THR A 46 2.86 12.78 20.60
C THR A 46 4.26 12.27 20.93
N ALA A 47 5.26 12.64 20.13
CA ALA A 47 6.65 12.26 20.39
C ALA A 47 7.10 12.66 21.80
N THR A 48 6.75 13.87 22.26
CA THR A 48 7.03 14.32 23.63
C THR A 48 6.35 13.46 24.69
N GLY A 49 5.13 12.98 24.45
CA GLY A 49 4.43 12.05 25.35
C GLY A 49 5.17 10.73 25.49
N ALA A 50 5.49 10.10 24.34
CA ALA A 50 6.23 8.86 24.27
C ALA A 50 7.60 8.97 24.96
N LEU A 51 8.36 10.03 24.67
CA LEU A 51 9.67 10.28 25.27
C LEU A 51 9.60 10.47 26.79
N ARG A 52 8.63 11.26 27.28
CA ARG A 52 8.47 11.53 28.71
C ARG A 52 8.17 10.28 29.53
N ARG A 53 7.50 9.29 28.95
CA ARG A 53 7.21 8.00 29.63
C ARG A 53 8.20 6.88 29.25
N GLY A 54 9.25 7.19 28.49
CA GLY A 54 10.26 6.22 28.07
C GLY A 54 9.76 5.14 27.11
N ALA A 55 8.79 5.45 26.25
CA ALA A 55 8.24 4.49 25.30
C ALA A 55 9.12 4.35 24.06
N ALA A 56 9.31 3.13 23.57
CA ALA A 56 9.94 2.88 22.28
C ALA A 56 9.06 3.42 21.14
N ILE A 57 9.62 4.30 20.32
CA ILE A 57 8.95 4.84 19.13
C ILE A 57 9.34 3.96 17.94
N GLN A 58 8.35 3.39 17.25
CA GLN A 58 8.59 2.50 16.10
C GLN A 58 8.59 3.24 14.77
N ALA A 59 7.81 4.31 14.68
CA ALA A 59 7.69 5.12 13.49
C ALA A 59 7.12 6.50 13.81
N GLU A 60 7.32 7.43 12.87
CA GLU A 60 6.74 8.77 12.89
C GLU A 60 5.76 8.91 11.72
N VAL A 61 4.61 9.51 11.97
CA VAL A 61 3.68 9.94 10.91
C VAL A 61 4.18 11.28 10.37
N LEU A 62 4.54 11.32 9.09
CA LEU A 62 5.11 12.51 8.46
C LEU A 62 4.05 13.38 7.81
N GLY A 63 3.05 12.76 7.17
CA GLY A 63 1.99 13.50 6.49
C GLY A 63 0.88 12.60 5.95
N ILE A 64 -0.30 13.19 5.73
CA ILE A 64 -1.48 12.50 5.24
C ILE A 64 -2.10 13.23 4.04
N GLY A 65 -2.50 12.46 3.05
CA GLY A 65 -3.22 12.93 1.89
C GLY A 65 -4.55 12.20 1.73
N ARG A 66 -5.58 12.95 1.36
CA ARG A 66 -6.95 12.45 1.19
C ARG A 66 -7.55 13.02 -0.07
N ALA A 67 -8.12 12.16 -0.90
CA ALA A 67 -8.79 12.55 -2.12
C ALA A 67 -9.99 11.65 -2.40
N SER A 68 -10.77 12.03 -3.40
CA SER A 68 -11.83 11.19 -3.95
C SER A 68 -11.84 11.26 -5.46
N SER A 69 -12.36 10.20 -6.07
CA SER A 69 -12.65 10.12 -7.49
C SER A 69 -14.15 9.91 -7.69
N ALA A 70 -14.73 10.51 -8.73
CA ALA A 70 -16.11 10.24 -9.11
C ALA A 70 -16.20 8.83 -9.74
N CYS A 71 -16.81 7.89 -9.04
CA CYS A 71 -17.13 6.55 -9.54
C CYS A 71 -18.34 5.97 -8.82
N GLU A 72 -18.91 4.89 -9.36
CA GLU A 72 -19.98 4.18 -8.68
C GLU A 72 -19.49 3.54 -7.38
N VAL A 73 -20.41 3.37 -6.42
CA VAL A 73 -20.11 2.94 -5.04
C VAL A 73 -19.30 1.64 -4.95
N ASN A 74 -19.46 0.72 -5.92
CA ASN A 74 -18.78 -0.57 -5.91
C ASN A 74 -17.70 -0.71 -6.99
N ASN A 75 -17.42 0.35 -7.74
CA ASN A 75 -16.43 0.32 -8.81
C ASN A 75 -15.11 0.95 -8.35
N TRP A 76 -14.04 0.55 -9.04
CA TRP A 76 -12.76 1.22 -8.95
C TRP A 76 -12.78 2.50 -9.80
N PRO A 77 -12.07 3.56 -9.37
CA PRO A 77 -11.84 4.72 -10.23
C PRO A 77 -11.19 4.31 -11.55
N SER A 78 -11.61 4.90 -12.67
CA SER A 78 -10.99 4.67 -13.98
C SER A 78 -9.80 5.59 -14.26
N SER A 79 -9.70 6.70 -13.52
CA SER A 79 -8.67 7.75 -13.64
C SER A 79 -7.71 7.74 -12.45
N PRO A 80 -6.39 7.92 -12.66
CA PRO A 80 -5.39 7.99 -11.59
C PRO A 80 -5.42 9.29 -10.79
N ALA A 81 -6.12 10.32 -11.28
CA ALA A 81 -6.03 11.68 -10.76
C ALA A 81 -6.31 11.81 -9.25
N GLY A 82 -7.18 10.97 -8.71
CA GLY A 82 -7.48 10.97 -7.29
C GLY A 82 -6.36 10.34 -6.45
N ILE A 83 -5.78 9.21 -6.88
CA ILE A 83 -4.63 8.57 -6.21
C ILE A 83 -3.42 9.51 -6.25
N VAL A 84 -3.15 10.11 -7.42
CA VAL A 84 -2.11 11.13 -7.60
C VAL A 84 -2.30 12.29 -6.62
N ARG A 85 -3.53 12.79 -6.51
CA ARG A 85 -3.85 13.89 -5.59
C ARG A 85 -3.62 13.49 -4.14
N ALA A 86 -4.03 12.29 -3.72
CA ALA A 86 -3.77 11.80 -2.37
C ALA A 86 -2.25 11.73 -2.09
N MET A 87 -1.45 11.16 -2.99
CA MET A 87 0.01 11.09 -2.82
C MET A 87 0.66 12.47 -2.75
N ARG A 88 0.32 13.39 -3.67
CA ARG A 88 0.85 14.77 -3.67
C ARG A 88 0.44 15.55 -2.42
N LEU A 89 -0.77 15.34 -1.91
CA LEU A 89 -1.23 15.96 -0.66
C LEU A 89 -0.42 15.46 0.54
N ALA A 90 -0.17 14.15 0.63
CA ALA A 90 0.65 13.56 1.70
C ALA A 90 2.09 14.09 1.66
N LEU A 91 2.71 14.11 0.47
CA LEU A 91 4.05 14.68 0.26
C LEU A 91 4.13 16.14 0.69
N ARG A 92 3.13 16.95 0.31
CA ARG A 92 3.06 18.37 0.69
C ARG A 92 2.89 18.55 2.20
N ASP A 93 2.03 17.76 2.84
CA ASP A 93 1.81 17.79 4.29
C ASP A 93 3.11 17.44 5.04
N ALA A 94 3.84 16.44 4.55
CA ALA A 94 5.15 16.04 5.05
C ALA A 94 6.30 17.00 4.69
N ARG A 95 6.06 17.93 3.76
CA ARG A 95 7.11 18.78 3.12
C ARG A 95 8.26 17.96 2.54
N LEU A 96 7.92 16.88 1.83
CA LEU A 96 8.87 15.98 1.18
C LEU A 96 8.70 15.99 -0.34
N GLU A 97 9.81 15.83 -1.04
CA GLU A 97 9.83 15.55 -2.47
C GLU A 97 9.59 14.06 -2.74
N PRO A 98 9.04 13.66 -3.92
CA PRO A 98 8.84 12.26 -4.26
C PRO A 98 10.09 11.38 -4.11
N SER A 99 11.28 11.93 -4.39
CA SER A 99 12.58 11.25 -4.24
C SER A 99 12.95 10.90 -2.79
N SER A 100 12.26 11.46 -1.80
CA SER A 100 12.46 11.13 -0.39
C SER A 100 11.72 9.84 0.03
N VAL A 101 10.81 9.34 -0.80
CA VAL A 101 10.06 8.11 -0.53
C VAL A 101 10.88 6.91 -0.99
N GLY A 102 11.21 6.01 -0.06
CA GLY A 102 12.03 4.84 -0.36
C GLY A 102 11.22 3.61 -0.80
N VAL A 103 9.93 3.56 -0.49
CA VAL A 103 9.02 2.48 -0.91
C VAL A 103 7.57 2.93 -0.86
N VAL A 104 6.75 2.40 -1.78
CA VAL A 104 5.28 2.50 -1.70
C VAL A 104 4.67 1.14 -1.36
N PHE A 105 3.85 1.10 -0.32
CA PHE A 105 2.94 -0.01 -0.07
C PHE A 105 1.63 0.27 -0.80
N ALA A 106 1.42 -0.46 -1.89
CA ALA A 106 0.33 -0.24 -2.82
C ALA A 106 -1.03 -0.74 -2.28
N SER A 107 -2.10 -0.13 -2.79
CA SER A 107 -3.48 -0.57 -2.58
C SER A 107 -3.87 -1.76 -3.46
N ALA A 108 -3.09 -2.06 -4.50
CA ALA A 108 -3.31 -3.10 -5.49
C ALA A 108 -3.80 -4.41 -4.89
N ASN A 109 -4.80 -4.99 -5.55
CA ASN A 109 -5.53 -6.14 -5.06
C ASN A 109 -5.72 -7.22 -6.13
N SER A 110 -5.05 -7.11 -7.28
CA SER A 110 -5.13 -8.05 -8.40
C SER A 110 -6.37 -7.87 -9.29
N THR A 111 -7.17 -6.82 -9.08
CA THR A 111 -8.16 -6.39 -10.07
C THR A 111 -7.49 -5.60 -11.18
N ARG A 112 -7.96 -5.78 -12.42
CA ARG A 112 -7.35 -5.13 -13.58
C ARG A 112 -7.39 -3.60 -13.49
N ASP A 113 -8.53 -3.06 -13.04
CA ASP A 113 -8.75 -1.62 -13.00
C ASP A 113 -7.95 -0.93 -11.89
N LEU A 114 -8.01 -1.44 -10.65
CA LEU A 114 -7.28 -0.81 -9.54
C LEU A 114 -5.78 -0.85 -9.77
N ASP A 115 -5.23 -2.02 -10.10
CA ASP A 115 -3.78 -2.18 -10.32
C ASP A 115 -3.30 -1.30 -11.49
N ARG A 116 -4.08 -1.18 -12.58
CA ARG A 116 -3.75 -0.30 -13.71
C ARG A 116 -3.74 1.17 -13.27
N VAL A 117 -4.78 1.62 -12.57
CA VAL A 117 -4.93 3.02 -12.19
C VAL A 117 -3.91 3.42 -11.13
N GLU A 118 -3.58 2.54 -10.20
CA GLU A 118 -2.50 2.78 -9.23
C GLU A 118 -1.13 2.80 -9.91
N ALA A 119 -0.85 1.90 -10.85
CA ALA A 119 0.41 1.93 -11.63
C ALA A 119 0.59 3.25 -12.38
N LEU A 120 -0.46 3.76 -13.03
CA LEU A 120 -0.43 5.07 -13.71
C LEU A 120 -0.19 6.22 -12.73
N ALA A 121 -0.82 6.16 -11.55
CA ALA A 121 -0.63 7.17 -10.51
C ALA A 121 0.81 7.17 -9.97
N LEU A 122 1.38 5.99 -9.73
CA LEU A 122 2.78 5.82 -9.32
C LEU A 122 3.74 6.38 -10.36
N GLN A 123 3.51 6.07 -11.64
CA GLN A 123 4.30 6.60 -12.74
C GLN A 123 4.22 8.13 -12.82
N GLU A 124 3.05 8.73 -12.60
CA GLU A 124 2.90 10.19 -12.64
C GLU A 124 3.63 10.90 -11.47
N VAL A 125 3.67 10.29 -10.30
CA VAL A 125 4.27 10.92 -9.09
C VAL A 125 5.76 10.63 -8.98
N PHE A 126 6.19 9.41 -9.27
CA PHE A 126 7.57 8.94 -9.04
C PHE A 126 8.35 8.70 -10.33
N GLY A 127 7.69 8.69 -11.49
CA GLY A 127 8.28 8.23 -12.75
C GLY A 127 8.16 6.72 -12.95
N PRO A 128 8.39 6.21 -14.18
CA PRO A 128 8.28 4.79 -14.50
C PRO A 128 9.31 3.98 -13.70
N CYS A 129 8.84 2.99 -12.93
CA CYS A 129 9.67 2.21 -12.00
C CYS A 129 10.49 3.07 -11.02
N GLY A 130 10.09 4.32 -10.76
CA GLY A 130 10.89 5.30 -10.02
C GLY A 130 10.93 5.10 -8.51
N VAL A 131 10.10 4.21 -7.97
CA VAL A 131 10.07 3.86 -6.54
C VAL A 131 9.80 2.36 -6.40
N PRO A 132 10.47 1.65 -5.46
CA PRO A 132 10.11 0.28 -5.10
C PRO A 132 8.67 0.20 -4.61
N VAL A 133 7.95 -0.86 -4.99
CA VAL A 133 6.56 -1.09 -4.63
C VAL A 133 6.37 -2.46 -3.99
N VAL A 134 5.54 -2.50 -2.96
CA VAL A 134 5.12 -3.72 -2.26
C VAL A 134 3.59 -3.80 -2.27
N ALA A 135 3.03 -4.92 -2.73
CA ALA A 135 1.59 -5.18 -2.64
C ALA A 135 1.30 -6.39 -1.74
N LEU A 136 1.00 -6.13 -0.46
CA LEU A 136 0.80 -7.17 0.56
C LEU A 136 -0.44 -8.05 0.35
N LYS A 137 -1.43 -7.56 -0.40
CA LYS A 137 -2.65 -8.33 -0.68
C LYS A 137 -2.37 -9.59 -1.48
N GLY A 138 -1.21 -9.71 -2.13
CA GLY A 138 -0.73 -10.96 -2.71
C GLY A 138 -0.57 -12.09 -1.68
N ALA A 139 -0.16 -11.75 -0.46
CA ALA A 139 0.00 -12.71 0.64
C ALA A 139 -1.22 -12.78 1.57
N LEU A 140 -1.89 -11.65 1.82
CA LEU A 140 -2.90 -11.54 2.87
C LEU A 140 -4.35 -11.48 2.34
N GLY A 141 -4.54 -11.31 1.03
CA GLY A 141 -5.85 -11.02 0.44
C GLY A 141 -6.33 -9.59 0.67
N GLU A 142 -7.52 -9.30 0.16
CA GLU A 142 -8.27 -8.04 0.30
C GLU A 142 -9.21 -8.11 1.52
N PHE A 143 -9.14 -7.12 2.39
CA PHE A 143 -9.95 -7.05 3.61
C PHE A 143 -9.98 -5.63 4.18
N GLY A 144 -10.99 -5.34 5.01
CA GLY A 144 -11.23 -3.97 5.52
C GLY A 144 -10.08 -3.37 6.33
N ALA A 145 -9.18 -4.20 6.87
CA ALA A 145 -7.99 -3.76 7.61
C ALA A 145 -6.70 -3.77 6.76
N ALA A 146 -6.78 -3.92 5.44
CA ALA A 146 -5.59 -4.01 4.59
C ALA A 146 -4.70 -2.74 4.64
N GLY A 147 -5.28 -1.55 4.85
CA GLY A 147 -4.52 -0.31 5.02
C GLY A 147 -3.66 -0.31 6.29
N SER A 148 -4.21 -0.78 7.43
CA SER A 148 -3.43 -0.91 8.67
C SER A 148 -2.46 -2.08 8.61
N ALA A 149 -2.72 -3.11 7.79
CA ALA A 149 -1.80 -4.20 7.51
C ALA A 149 -0.55 -3.67 6.80
N ALA A 150 -0.77 -2.88 5.75
CA ALA A 150 0.29 -2.22 4.99
C ALA A 150 1.12 -1.28 5.87
N LEU A 151 0.48 -0.47 6.70
CA LEU A 151 1.18 0.38 7.68
C LEU A 151 2.05 -0.45 8.64
N THR A 152 1.48 -1.48 9.27
CA THR A 152 2.19 -2.31 10.26
C THR A 152 3.37 -3.02 9.63
N ALA A 153 3.17 -3.63 8.46
CA ALA A 153 4.23 -4.30 7.71
C ALA A 153 5.33 -3.32 7.29
N ALA A 154 4.99 -2.11 6.83
CA ALA A 154 5.98 -1.10 6.48
C ALA A 154 6.86 -0.73 7.67
N ILE A 155 6.25 -0.48 8.83
CA ILE A 155 6.98 -0.15 10.07
C ILE A 155 7.91 -1.31 10.48
N CYS A 156 7.40 -2.53 10.54
CA CYS A 156 8.18 -3.69 10.97
C CYS A 156 9.31 -4.03 9.98
N CYS A 157 9.01 -4.10 8.69
CA CYS A 157 9.99 -4.51 7.67
C CYS A 157 11.09 -3.45 7.50
N LEU A 158 10.73 -2.17 7.43
CA LEU A 158 11.74 -1.10 7.30
C LEU A 158 12.55 -0.90 8.57
N GLY A 159 11.95 -1.08 9.75
CA GLY A 159 12.69 -1.10 11.03
C GLY A 159 13.75 -2.21 11.07
N GLN A 160 13.52 -3.31 10.35
CA GLN A 160 14.48 -4.41 10.18
C GLN A 160 15.38 -4.26 8.94
N GLY A 161 15.24 -3.18 8.15
CA GLY A 161 16.03 -2.95 6.95
C GLY A 161 15.70 -3.91 5.81
N VAL A 162 14.44 -4.34 5.69
CA VAL A 162 13.98 -5.31 4.69
C VAL A 162 12.75 -4.78 3.94
N LEU A 163 12.69 -5.00 2.63
CA LEU A 163 11.47 -4.93 1.82
C LEU A 163 10.90 -6.33 1.66
N PRO A 164 9.64 -6.59 2.05
CA PRO A 164 9.02 -7.89 1.82
C PRO A 164 8.74 -8.11 0.33
N PRO A 165 8.62 -9.37 -0.12
CA PRO A 165 8.24 -9.67 -1.48
C PRO A 165 6.80 -9.25 -1.78
N THR A 166 6.51 -9.00 -3.05
CA THR A 166 5.14 -9.02 -3.56
C THR A 166 4.79 -10.44 -4.00
N VAL A 167 4.07 -11.17 -3.13
CA VAL A 167 3.65 -12.55 -3.37
C VAL A 167 2.64 -12.63 -4.53
N GLY A 168 2.71 -13.70 -5.32
CA GLY A 168 1.80 -13.97 -6.43
C GLY A 168 2.21 -13.35 -7.77
N VAL A 169 3.26 -12.53 -7.78
CA VAL A 169 3.86 -11.99 -9.01
C VAL A 169 4.89 -12.99 -9.55
N HIS A 170 4.61 -13.53 -10.72
CA HIS A 170 5.52 -14.40 -11.48
C HIS A 170 5.89 -13.77 -12.82
N GLU A 171 4.94 -13.07 -13.43
CA GLU A 171 5.11 -12.36 -14.68
C GLU A 171 4.53 -10.94 -14.53
N PRO A 172 5.35 -9.97 -14.07
CA PRO A 172 4.94 -8.58 -13.99
C PRO A 172 4.34 -8.12 -15.32
N ASP A 173 3.21 -7.40 -15.26
CA ASP A 173 2.55 -6.91 -16.46
C ASP A 173 3.43 -5.83 -17.13
N PRO A 174 3.96 -6.06 -18.36
CA PRO A 174 4.84 -5.10 -19.02
C PRO A 174 4.16 -3.77 -19.36
N ALA A 175 2.83 -3.72 -19.34
CA ALA A 175 2.07 -2.48 -19.50
C ALA A 175 2.05 -1.61 -18.23
N LEU A 176 2.46 -2.15 -17.07
CA LEU A 176 2.48 -1.47 -15.78
C LEU A 176 3.92 -1.19 -15.36
N ALA A 177 4.36 0.06 -15.48
CA ALA A 177 5.73 0.48 -15.14
C ALA A 177 5.96 0.59 -13.62
N VAL A 178 5.87 -0.54 -12.91
CA VAL A 178 5.96 -0.63 -11.44
C VAL A 178 7.18 -1.47 -11.06
N SER A 179 8.01 -0.97 -10.13
CA SER A 179 9.18 -1.70 -9.62
C SER A 179 8.78 -2.66 -8.51
N LEU A 180 8.66 -3.94 -8.83
CA LEU A 180 8.23 -5.01 -7.92
C LEU A 180 9.34 -6.04 -7.74
N SER A 181 9.36 -6.70 -6.59
CA SER A 181 10.23 -7.85 -6.35
C SER A 181 9.45 -9.05 -5.84
N PRO A 182 9.63 -10.26 -6.43
CA PRO A 182 9.05 -11.49 -5.90
C PRO A 182 9.84 -12.06 -4.72
N ALA A 183 10.99 -11.46 -4.38
CA ALA A 183 11.84 -11.87 -3.28
C ALA A 183 11.97 -10.76 -2.23
N SER A 184 12.21 -11.15 -0.98
CA SER A 184 12.59 -10.20 0.06
C SER A 184 13.94 -9.57 -0.27
N GLN A 185 14.10 -8.27 -0.02
CA GLN A 185 15.33 -7.53 -0.34
C GLN A 185 15.81 -6.69 0.85
N PRO A 186 17.12 -6.59 1.10
CA PRO A 186 17.64 -5.60 2.04
C PRO A 186 17.35 -4.18 1.54
N THR A 187 17.14 -3.25 2.47
CA THR A 187 16.91 -1.83 2.14
C THR A 187 17.40 -0.89 3.23
N ASP A 188 17.82 0.29 2.79
CA ASP A 188 18.05 1.44 3.67
C ASP A 188 16.87 2.41 3.72
N ALA A 189 15.81 2.15 2.97
CA ALA A 189 14.60 2.95 2.98
C ALA A 189 14.05 3.10 4.41
N ARG A 190 13.73 4.33 4.80
CA ARG A 190 13.06 4.66 6.07
C ARG A 190 11.66 5.22 5.86
N VAL A 191 11.47 5.96 4.77
CA VAL A 191 10.21 6.63 4.46
C VAL A 191 9.39 5.72 3.54
N ALA A 192 8.22 5.31 4.03
CA ALA A 192 7.23 4.57 3.26
C ALA A 192 6.00 5.45 3.00
N LEU A 193 5.45 5.33 1.80
CA LEU A 193 4.12 5.81 1.48
C LEU A 193 3.14 4.63 1.45
N ILE A 194 2.05 4.72 2.20
CA ILE A 194 1.01 3.68 2.26
C ILE A 194 -0.21 4.19 1.50
N ASN A 195 -0.58 3.52 0.42
CA ASN A 195 -1.80 3.81 -0.32
C ASN A 195 -2.97 2.93 0.15
N ALA A 196 -4.14 3.54 0.25
CA ALA A 196 -5.40 2.84 0.44
C ALA A 196 -6.48 3.46 -0.46
N THR A 197 -6.99 2.67 -1.40
CA THR A 197 -8.09 3.04 -2.28
C THR A 197 -9.27 2.13 -1.98
N ALA A 198 -10.42 2.72 -1.66
CA ALA A 198 -11.67 2.00 -1.47
C ALA A 198 -12.48 1.97 -2.78
N ALA A 199 -13.26 0.91 -2.96
CA ALA A 199 -14.35 0.92 -3.94
C ALA A 199 -15.29 2.09 -3.62
N GLY A 200 -15.79 2.78 -4.63
CA GLY A 200 -16.52 4.05 -4.45
C GLY A 200 -15.63 5.28 -4.37
N GLY A 201 -14.31 5.12 -4.53
CA GLY A 201 -13.41 6.18 -4.97
C GLY A 201 -12.75 7.01 -3.88
N ALA A 202 -12.90 6.64 -2.61
CA ALA A 202 -12.14 7.27 -1.52
C ALA A 202 -10.68 6.82 -1.53
N GLN A 203 -9.75 7.76 -1.43
CA GLN A 203 -8.31 7.51 -1.53
C GLN A 203 -7.55 8.19 -0.38
N TYR A 204 -6.62 7.45 0.19
CA TYR A 204 -5.75 7.87 1.27
C TYR A 204 -4.30 7.51 0.95
N SER A 205 -3.39 8.43 1.24
CA SER A 205 -1.94 8.18 1.23
C SER A 205 -1.37 8.64 2.56
N LEU A 206 -0.63 7.77 3.25
CA LEU A 206 -0.01 8.05 4.53
C LEU A 206 1.51 7.91 4.39
N LEU A 207 2.26 8.95 4.75
CA LEU A 207 3.71 8.89 4.84
C LEU A 207 4.15 8.60 6.26
N VAL A 208 5.01 7.61 6.41
CA VAL A 208 5.62 7.27 7.69
C VAL A 208 7.13 7.11 7.55
N ARG A 209 7.85 7.46 8.60
CA ARG A 209 9.27 7.12 8.77
C ARG A 209 9.37 6.01 9.80
N ALA A 210 9.78 4.81 9.37
CA ALA A 210 10.13 3.74 10.29
C ALA A 210 11.47 4.05 10.96
N LEU A 211 11.59 3.73 12.25
CA LEU A 211 12.81 3.89 13.03
C LEU A 211 13.50 2.54 13.17
N ARG A 212 14.84 2.51 13.06
CA ARG A 212 15.61 1.30 13.39
C ARG A 212 15.75 1.17 14.91
N PRO A 213 15.91 -0.06 15.43
CA PRO A 213 16.24 -0.28 16.84
C PRO A 213 17.43 0.60 17.26
N GLY A 214 17.26 1.37 18.33
CA GLY A 214 18.29 2.26 18.89
C GLY A 214 18.36 3.67 18.29
N GLU A 215 17.63 4.01 17.22
CA GLU A 215 17.62 5.38 16.66
C GLU A 215 16.88 6.40 17.57
N PHE A 216 16.06 5.93 18.52
CA PHE A 216 15.25 6.76 19.42
C PHE A 216 15.11 6.09 20.80
N GLU A 217 16.23 5.93 21.52
CA GLU A 217 16.23 5.57 22.94
C GLU A 217 16.28 6.84 23.80
N PRO A 218 15.45 6.99 24.84
CA PRO A 218 15.57 8.10 25.79
C PRO A 218 16.93 8.02 26.51
N GLY A 219 17.86 8.92 26.17
CA GLY A 219 19.18 9.02 26.81
C GLY A 219 20.39 8.76 25.89
N ALA A 220 20.19 8.61 24.58
CA ALA A 220 21.26 8.67 23.57
C ALA A 220 21.65 10.12 23.21
#